data_AF-A0A1W6NH69-F1
#
_entry.id   AF-A0A1W6NH69-F1
#
_cell.length_a   1.000
_cell.length_b   1.000
_cell.length_c   1.000
_cell.angle_alpha   90.00
_cell.angle_beta   90.00
_cell.angle_gamma   90.00
#
_symmetry.space_group_name_H-M   'P 1'
#
loop_
_entity.id
_entity.type
_entity.pdbx_description
1 polymer ?
#
loop_
_entity_poly.entity_id
_entity_poly.type
_entity_poly.pdbx_seq_one_letter_code
_entity_poly.pdbx_strand_id
1 'polypeptide(L)'
;MKKWQRWAVRGIAITAGCFGLFWSNTSASANSINTYIANQNYATPKITSSIWSTFPKNSYRYNKPEGVVVHETANPNSTIYNEIAYMKNNYSAAFVHTFVDASHIINIANTKYLSWGAGPVANARYVQFEQVEVHSKAAFASELNNAAYYTAYILKQNGLTPKRYTTVLSHHDVSNRLGGTNHTDPDGYWKSNASTYFGTTYTMTDFVSLVNTQYAKLSGSSTSTDDPADNNTDTSTDHTTPTTKKTVTYNHGSNNETATLANNYTNWTVYNHVKGTSGAYKIGWGRLSADHKGAKVYVDSRGVKKGGWSGTWYRIRFSKNATTKYWVYSKVLNFPKVTYSDASGTMTLNNSQNYAMYNHVLNSTYLSKTTAHTQDFSTGTKVTVNKQGNKASDGSTWYRIVLNNKAYWIKAAGLNTNA
;
A
#
# COMPACT_ATOMS: atom_id res chain seq x y z
N MET A 1 44.40 20.88 47.37
CA MET A 1 44.77 19.84 46.37
C MET A 1 44.46 18.48 46.96
N LYS A 2 43.26 17.93 46.71
CA LYS A 2 42.82 16.67 47.30
C LYS A 2 43.27 15.51 46.42
N LYS A 3 44.15 14.68 47.00
CA LYS A 3 44.58 13.38 46.49
C LYS A 3 43.90 12.28 47.32
N TRP A 4 43.37 11.30 46.58
CA TRP A 4 43.50 9.85 46.74
C TRP A 4 42.96 9.10 47.97
N GLN A 5 42.28 8.00 47.61
CA GLN A 5 42.27 6.65 48.19
C GLN A 5 41.07 6.15 49.02
N ARG A 6 40.21 5.41 48.28
CA ARG A 6 39.73 4.01 48.48
C ARG A 6 39.37 3.57 49.89
N TRP A 7 38.14 3.08 50.07
CA TRP A 7 37.81 1.78 50.69
C TRP A 7 36.49 1.23 50.10
N ALA A 8 36.39 -0.10 50.11
CA ALA A 8 35.42 -0.96 49.42
C ALA A 8 33.99 -0.90 49.99
N VAL A 9 33.00 -1.42 49.23
CA VAL A 9 32.17 -2.59 49.59
C VAL A 9 31.07 -2.83 48.54
N ARG A 10 31.11 -4.04 47.97
CA ARG A 10 30.04 -4.98 47.55
C ARG A 10 28.70 -4.43 47.04
N GLY A 11 28.32 -4.86 45.83
CA GLY A 11 26.96 -4.77 45.32
C GLY A 11 26.75 -5.64 44.08
N ILE A 12 26.41 -6.90 44.33
CA ILE A 12 25.74 -7.92 43.50
C ILE A 12 25.42 -7.51 42.04
N ALA A 13 25.96 -8.28 41.11
CA ALA A 13 25.58 -8.28 39.70
C ALA A 13 24.11 -8.72 39.55
N ILE A 14 23.28 -7.83 39.01
CA ILE A 14 22.05 -8.20 38.31
C ILE A 14 22.25 -7.78 36.86
N THR A 15 22.36 -8.76 36.00
CA THR A 15 22.36 -8.64 34.54
C THR A 15 20.98 -8.16 34.09
N ALA A 16 20.75 -6.86 34.20
CA ALA A 16 19.64 -6.21 33.53
C ALA A 16 20.07 -5.97 32.07
N GLY A 17 19.73 -6.93 31.21
CA GLY A 17 19.81 -6.74 29.77
C GLY A 17 19.11 -5.44 29.40
N CYS A 18 19.87 -4.52 28.83
CA CYS A 18 19.35 -3.31 28.21
C CYS A 18 18.39 -3.74 27.11
N PHE A 19 17.10 -3.84 27.46
CA PHE A 19 16.02 -3.81 26.48
C PHE A 19 16.18 -2.49 25.74
N GLY A 20 16.70 -2.59 24.52
CA GLY A 20 16.70 -1.51 23.56
C GLY A 20 15.26 -1.02 23.45
N LEU A 21 15.03 0.17 24.01
CA LEU A 21 13.90 1.01 23.69
C LEU A 21 13.98 1.30 22.20
N PHE A 22 13.37 0.44 21.39
CA PHE A 22 13.02 0.78 20.03
C PHE A 22 11.98 1.89 20.13
N TRP A 23 12.45 3.14 20.07
CA TRP A 23 11.62 4.24 19.62
C TRP A 23 11.11 3.89 18.22
N SER A 24 9.91 3.33 18.16
CA SER A 24 9.11 3.37 16.94
C SER A 24 8.84 4.83 16.66
N ASN A 25 9.62 5.41 15.73
CA ASN A 25 9.30 6.70 15.14
C ASN A 25 7.84 6.66 14.71
N THR A 26 7.07 7.59 15.25
CA THR A 26 5.72 7.93 14.85
C THR A 26 5.63 7.96 13.33
N SER A 27 4.93 6.99 12.75
CA SER A 27 4.65 6.97 11.32
C SER A 27 3.97 8.27 10.95
N ALA A 28 4.65 9.12 10.17
CA ALA A 28 4.04 10.25 9.48
C ALA A 28 2.73 9.76 8.82
N SER A 29 1.65 10.52 8.99
CA SER A 29 0.31 10.19 8.47
C SER A 29 0.41 9.70 7.03
N ALA A 30 0.37 8.38 6.83
CA ALA A 30 0.66 7.78 5.54
C ALA A 30 -0.56 7.96 4.64
N ASN A 31 -0.40 8.74 3.57
CA ASN A 31 -1.39 8.83 2.50
C ASN A 31 -1.89 7.43 2.12
N SER A 32 -3.19 7.29 1.86
CA SER A 32 -3.79 5.99 1.52
C SER A 32 -3.15 5.32 0.29
N ILE A 33 -2.58 6.11 -0.63
CA ILE A 33 -1.81 5.63 -1.78
C ILE A 33 -0.46 5.05 -1.34
N ASN A 34 0.30 5.73 -0.47
CA ASN A 34 1.55 5.20 0.08
C ASN A 34 1.31 3.93 0.90
N THR A 35 0.22 3.89 1.66
CA THR A 35 -0.22 2.68 2.36
C THR A 35 -0.54 1.57 1.37
N TYR A 36 -1.22 1.87 0.26
CA TYR A 36 -1.49 0.88 -0.79
C TYR A 36 -0.20 0.35 -1.42
N ILE A 37 0.75 1.25 -1.76
CA ILE A 37 2.06 0.92 -2.32
C ILE A 37 2.86 0.02 -1.37
N ALA A 38 2.92 0.37 -0.09
CA ALA A 38 3.60 -0.44 0.93
C ALA A 38 3.02 -1.86 1.03
N ASN A 39 1.72 -2.01 0.81
CA ASN A 39 1.04 -3.31 0.83
C ASN A 39 1.17 -4.13 -0.46
N GLN A 40 1.74 -3.58 -1.54
CA GLN A 40 1.95 -4.32 -2.78
C GLN A 40 3.16 -5.24 -2.74
N ASN A 41 4.12 -5.00 -1.83
CA ASN A 41 5.41 -5.69 -1.80
C ASN A 41 6.11 -5.65 -3.17
N TYR A 42 6.19 -4.46 -3.78
CA TYR A 42 6.91 -4.30 -5.04
C TYR A 42 8.35 -4.79 -4.89
N ALA A 43 8.83 -5.51 -5.90
CA ALA A 43 10.25 -5.79 -6.05
C ALA A 43 11.02 -4.48 -6.25
N THR A 44 12.32 -4.49 -5.98
CA THR A 44 13.21 -3.37 -6.30
C THR A 44 13.14 -3.10 -7.80
N PRO A 45 12.74 -1.89 -8.23
CA PRO A 45 12.67 -1.55 -9.65
C PRO A 45 14.04 -1.67 -10.33
N LYS A 46 14.08 -2.18 -11.56
CA LYS A 46 15.29 -2.19 -12.39
C LYS A 46 15.41 -0.85 -13.10
N ILE A 47 16.58 -0.23 -13.01
CA ILE A 47 16.94 0.95 -13.80
C ILE A 47 17.67 0.45 -15.05
N THR A 48 17.14 0.77 -16.22
CA THR A 48 17.76 0.45 -17.50
C THR A 48 18.40 1.71 -18.09
N SER A 49 19.41 1.54 -18.92
CA SER A 49 20.09 2.66 -19.58
C SER A 49 20.09 2.46 -21.09
N SER A 50 19.62 3.49 -21.79
CA SER A 50 19.68 3.63 -23.24
C SER A 50 20.19 5.04 -23.56
N ILE A 51 21.38 5.36 -23.02
CA ILE A 51 21.99 6.68 -23.13
C ILE A 51 22.22 7.03 -24.59
N TRP A 52 21.69 8.19 -25.02
CA TRP A 52 21.93 8.68 -26.36
C TRP A 52 23.12 9.65 -26.36
N SER A 53 24.17 9.30 -27.09
CA SER A 53 25.45 10.04 -27.09
C SER A 53 25.35 11.47 -27.60
N THR A 54 24.30 11.79 -28.37
CA THR A 54 24.05 13.11 -28.97
C THR A 54 23.61 14.15 -27.94
N PHE A 55 23.08 13.75 -26.79
CA PHE A 55 22.68 14.73 -25.78
C PHE A 55 23.91 15.52 -25.27
N PRO A 56 23.79 16.86 -25.13
CA PRO A 56 24.85 17.70 -24.59
C PRO A 56 25.29 17.26 -23.19
N LYS A 57 26.61 17.28 -22.94
CA LYS A 57 27.23 16.88 -21.67
C LYS A 57 27.78 18.09 -20.93
N ASN A 58 26.89 18.98 -20.53
CA ASN A 58 27.26 20.19 -19.79
C ASN A 58 27.34 19.91 -18.28
N SER A 59 28.34 20.45 -17.60
CA SER A 59 28.48 20.27 -16.15
C SER A 59 27.39 21.00 -15.37
N TYR A 60 26.95 20.41 -14.25
CA TYR A 60 26.21 21.14 -13.22
C TYR A 60 27.05 22.29 -12.65
N ARG A 61 26.41 23.28 -12.03
CA ARG A 61 27.10 24.48 -11.48
C ARG A 61 28.20 24.17 -10.46
N TYR A 62 28.12 23.01 -9.81
CA TYR A 62 29.13 22.52 -8.86
C TYR A 62 29.66 21.12 -9.24
N ASN A 63 29.62 20.77 -10.53
CA ASN A 63 30.04 19.47 -11.07
C ASN A 63 29.31 18.24 -10.50
N LYS A 64 28.22 18.46 -9.76
CA LYS A 64 27.35 17.41 -9.21
C LYS A 64 25.92 17.92 -9.06
N PRO A 65 24.92 17.03 -9.11
CA PRO A 65 23.54 17.40 -8.83
C PRO A 65 23.32 17.68 -7.34
N GLU A 66 22.31 18.50 -7.07
CA GLU A 66 21.85 18.91 -5.74
C GLU A 66 20.53 18.25 -5.34
N GLY A 67 19.94 17.45 -6.24
CA GLY A 67 18.64 16.83 -6.03
C GLY A 67 17.99 16.37 -7.32
N VAL A 68 16.67 16.19 -7.24
CA VAL A 68 15.82 15.67 -8.32
C VAL A 68 14.59 16.57 -8.53
N VAL A 69 14.25 16.85 -9.78
CA VAL A 69 12.98 17.44 -10.19
C VAL A 69 12.09 16.34 -10.78
N VAL A 70 10.85 16.29 -10.28
CA VAL A 70 9.79 15.41 -10.75
C VAL A 70 8.94 16.15 -11.77
N HIS A 71 8.78 15.54 -12.95
CA HIS A 71 7.95 16.03 -14.03
C HIS A 71 6.86 15.04 -14.40
N GLU A 72 5.95 15.48 -15.26
CA GLU A 72 5.00 14.65 -15.98
C GLU A 72 4.85 15.16 -17.42
N THR A 73 4.73 14.23 -18.37
CA THR A 73 4.72 14.45 -19.83
C THR A 73 3.60 15.33 -20.39
N ALA A 74 2.53 15.58 -19.63
CA ALA A 74 1.28 16.20 -20.03
C ALA A 74 0.64 15.59 -21.29
N ASN A 75 0.87 14.29 -21.51
CA ASN A 75 0.40 13.58 -22.69
C ASN A 75 -0.28 12.25 -22.31
N PRO A 76 -1.62 12.23 -22.18
CA PRO A 76 -2.36 11.05 -21.76
C PRO A 76 -2.43 9.93 -22.81
N ASN A 77 -1.81 10.08 -23.98
CA ASN A 77 -1.91 9.10 -25.07
C ASN A 77 -0.56 8.50 -25.47
N SER A 78 0.55 8.97 -24.89
CA SER A 78 1.88 8.49 -25.24
C SER A 78 2.28 7.27 -24.42
N THR A 79 3.20 6.51 -25.00
CA THR A 79 3.98 5.52 -24.28
C THR A 79 5.35 6.09 -23.94
N ILE A 80 6.06 5.45 -23.00
CA ILE A 80 7.45 5.80 -22.68
C ILE A 80 8.35 5.85 -23.92
N TYR A 81 8.12 4.97 -24.89
CA TYR A 81 8.91 4.94 -26.12
C TYR A 81 8.52 6.05 -27.10
N ASN A 82 7.24 6.47 -27.12
CA ASN A 82 6.83 7.63 -27.90
C ASN A 82 7.49 8.90 -27.37
N GLU A 83 7.49 9.07 -26.04
CA GLU A 83 8.12 10.22 -25.40
C GLU A 83 9.63 10.25 -25.59
N ILE A 84 10.31 9.11 -25.42
CA ILE A 84 11.75 9.01 -25.68
C ILE A 84 12.07 9.35 -27.15
N ALA A 85 11.30 8.82 -28.10
CA ALA A 85 11.52 9.08 -29.52
C ALA A 85 11.28 10.55 -29.87
N TYR A 86 10.19 11.13 -29.37
CA TYR A 86 9.86 12.54 -29.55
C TYR A 86 10.95 13.44 -28.96
N MET A 87 11.39 13.16 -27.73
CA MET A 87 12.42 13.94 -27.06
C MET A 87 13.78 13.87 -27.77
N LYS A 88 14.17 12.70 -28.30
CA LYS A 88 15.39 12.60 -29.14
C LYS A 88 15.33 13.48 -30.38
N ASN A 89 14.17 13.54 -31.03
CA ASN A 89 13.99 14.37 -32.23
C ASN A 89 13.94 15.87 -31.91
N ASN A 90 13.60 16.25 -30.67
CA ASN A 90 13.37 17.64 -30.26
C ASN A 90 14.31 18.11 -29.14
N TYR A 91 15.44 17.42 -28.93
CA TYR A 91 16.27 17.59 -27.74
C TYR A 91 16.87 18.99 -27.58
N SER A 92 17.02 19.73 -28.68
CA SER A 92 17.50 21.11 -28.68
C SER A 92 16.55 22.07 -27.97
N ALA A 93 15.27 21.71 -27.86
CA ALA A 93 14.28 22.46 -27.10
C ALA A 93 14.24 22.00 -25.63
N ALA A 94 14.14 20.69 -25.40
CA ALA A 94 14.14 20.13 -24.05
C ALA A 94 14.56 18.66 -24.04
N PHE A 95 15.23 18.26 -22.96
CA PHE A 95 15.44 16.85 -22.65
C PHE A 95 15.59 16.62 -21.14
N VAL A 96 15.22 15.42 -20.69
CA VAL A 96 15.39 14.95 -19.31
C VAL A 96 16.35 13.77 -19.25
N HIS A 97 16.72 13.36 -18.04
CA HIS A 97 17.64 12.24 -17.84
C HIS A 97 16.96 10.90 -18.01
N THR A 98 15.70 10.80 -17.59
CA THR A 98 15.02 9.53 -17.35
C THR A 98 13.54 9.65 -17.64
N PHE A 99 12.95 8.58 -18.17
CA PHE A 99 11.50 8.40 -18.16
C PHE A 99 11.12 7.26 -17.22
N VAL A 100 9.98 7.42 -16.56
CA VAL A 100 9.41 6.46 -15.62
C VAL A 100 7.98 6.17 -16.04
N ASP A 101 7.62 4.89 -16.12
CA ASP A 101 6.24 4.44 -16.21
C ASP A 101 5.95 3.37 -15.13
N ALA A 102 4.79 2.73 -15.21
CA ALA A 102 4.38 1.69 -14.27
C ALA A 102 5.31 0.46 -14.22
N SER A 103 6.12 0.23 -15.24
CA SER A 103 6.93 -0.96 -15.50
C SER A 103 8.41 -0.68 -15.73
N HIS A 104 8.78 0.55 -16.07
CA HIS A 104 10.11 0.90 -16.53
C HIS A 104 10.65 2.14 -15.81
N ILE A 105 11.97 2.13 -15.64
CA ILE A 105 12.79 3.31 -15.38
C ILE A 105 13.90 3.26 -16.43
N ILE A 106 13.90 4.22 -17.37
CA ILE A 106 14.81 4.22 -18.51
C ILE A 106 15.62 5.52 -18.49
N ASN A 107 16.90 5.40 -18.13
CA ASN A 107 17.86 6.48 -18.28
C ASN A 107 18.22 6.63 -19.75
N ILE A 108 18.12 7.85 -20.27
CA ILE A 108 18.41 8.18 -21.67
C ILE A 108 19.46 9.28 -21.80
N ALA A 109 19.74 10.03 -20.73
CA ALA A 109 20.88 10.93 -20.63
C ALA A 109 21.69 10.65 -19.36
N ASN A 110 22.98 10.98 -19.38
CA ASN A 110 23.90 10.68 -18.30
C ASN A 110 23.72 11.68 -17.13
N THR A 111 23.36 11.18 -15.95
CA THR A 111 23.10 11.97 -14.73
C THR A 111 24.33 12.63 -14.11
N LYS A 112 25.53 12.43 -14.66
CA LYS A 112 26.73 13.23 -14.33
C LYS A 112 26.68 14.64 -14.94
N TYR A 113 25.84 14.86 -15.96
CA TYR A 113 25.70 16.12 -16.68
C TYR A 113 24.27 16.64 -16.57
N LEU A 114 24.07 17.95 -16.73
CA LEU A 114 22.73 18.53 -16.67
C LEU A 114 21.85 18.15 -17.88
N SER A 115 20.54 18.24 -17.68
CA SER A 115 19.53 18.18 -18.74
C SER A 115 18.78 19.52 -18.88
N TRP A 116 17.93 19.64 -19.90
CA TRP A 116 17.23 20.88 -20.26
C TRP A 116 15.71 20.77 -20.12
N GLY A 117 15.18 20.43 -18.93
CA GLY A 117 13.74 20.19 -18.75
C GLY A 117 13.04 21.10 -17.72
N ALA A 118 13.77 21.90 -16.93
CA ALA A 118 13.21 22.65 -15.80
C ALA A 118 13.58 24.14 -15.77
N GLY A 119 13.99 24.70 -16.92
CA GLY A 119 14.52 26.07 -16.99
C GLY A 119 15.98 26.19 -16.48
N PRO A 120 16.69 27.27 -16.86
CA PRO A 120 18.15 27.35 -16.71
C PRO A 120 18.64 27.24 -15.26
N VAL A 121 17.88 27.77 -14.30
CA VAL A 121 18.24 27.75 -12.88
C VAL A 121 18.20 26.34 -12.31
N ALA A 122 17.19 25.54 -12.63
CA ALA A 122 17.07 24.16 -12.16
C ALA A 122 17.91 23.18 -12.98
N ASN A 123 18.07 23.41 -14.28
CA ASN A 123 18.94 22.61 -15.16
C ASN A 123 20.36 22.52 -14.58
N ALA A 124 20.93 23.65 -14.14
CA ALA A 124 22.26 23.68 -13.56
C ALA A 124 22.41 22.94 -12.20
N ARG A 125 21.32 22.39 -11.65
CA ARG A 125 21.25 21.89 -10.25
C ARG A 125 20.73 20.47 -10.11
N TYR A 126 19.78 20.02 -10.92
CA TYR A 126 19.00 18.82 -10.59
C TYR A 126 19.01 17.78 -11.70
N VAL A 127 19.00 16.50 -11.29
CA VAL A 127 18.57 15.40 -12.13
C VAL A 127 17.07 15.54 -12.36
N GLN A 128 16.59 15.19 -13.56
CA GLN A 128 15.22 15.41 -13.98
C GLN A 128 14.68 14.13 -14.61
N PHE A 129 13.48 13.72 -14.22
CA PHE A 129 12.78 12.62 -14.86
C PHE A 129 11.33 12.98 -15.16
N GLU A 130 10.80 12.34 -16.20
CA GLU A 130 9.42 12.46 -16.64
C GLU A 130 8.62 11.22 -16.23
N GLN A 131 7.43 11.45 -15.65
CA GLN A 131 6.40 10.43 -15.49
C GLN A 131 5.52 10.39 -16.75
N VAL A 132 5.27 9.20 -17.28
CA VAL A 132 4.38 9.00 -18.43
C VAL A 132 2.98 8.73 -17.92
N GLU A 133 1.98 9.48 -18.40
CA GLU A 133 0.60 9.30 -17.92
C GLU A 133 0.09 7.86 -18.02
N VAL A 134 -0.14 7.22 -16.86
CA VAL A 134 -0.74 5.87 -16.79
C VAL A 134 -2.23 5.88 -16.45
N HIS A 135 -2.97 4.88 -16.95
CA HIS A 135 -4.45 4.85 -16.92
C HIS A 135 -5.07 3.76 -16.06
N SER A 136 -4.40 3.36 -14.98
CA SER A 136 -5.03 2.47 -14.00
C SER A 136 -4.52 2.68 -12.58
N LYS A 137 -5.36 2.33 -11.61
CA LYS A 137 -5.01 2.36 -10.17
C LYS A 137 -3.69 1.66 -9.85
N ALA A 138 -3.47 0.48 -10.43
CA ALA A 138 -2.27 -0.30 -10.19
C ALA A 138 -1.06 0.32 -10.89
N ALA A 139 -1.23 0.78 -12.13
CA ALA A 139 -0.17 1.43 -12.88
C ALA A 139 0.30 2.72 -12.19
N PHE A 140 -0.63 3.58 -11.75
CA PHE A 140 -0.32 4.82 -11.04
C PHE A 140 0.45 4.57 -9.73
N ALA A 141 0.01 3.58 -8.93
CA ALA A 141 0.74 3.22 -7.72
C ALA A 141 2.13 2.62 -8.01
N SER A 142 2.27 1.85 -9.09
CA SER A 142 3.56 1.26 -9.50
C SER A 142 4.52 2.34 -10.01
N GLU A 143 4.02 3.28 -10.80
CA GLU A 143 4.79 4.43 -11.28
C GLU A 143 5.27 5.31 -10.12
N LEU A 144 4.39 5.69 -9.17
CA LEU A 144 4.79 6.43 -7.98
C LEU A 144 5.88 5.71 -7.17
N ASN A 145 5.80 4.38 -7.07
CA ASN A 145 6.83 3.57 -6.44
C ASN A 145 8.15 3.60 -7.21
N ASN A 146 8.11 3.49 -8.54
CA ASN A 146 9.28 3.56 -9.41
C ASN A 146 9.95 4.94 -9.35
N ALA A 147 9.16 6.02 -9.45
CA ALA A 147 9.61 7.40 -9.34
C ALA A 147 10.25 7.68 -7.98
N ALA A 148 9.63 7.23 -6.88
CA ALA A 148 10.17 7.40 -5.54
C ALA A 148 11.45 6.59 -5.31
N TYR A 149 11.52 5.38 -5.84
CA TYR A 149 12.73 4.55 -5.81
C TYR A 149 13.87 5.22 -6.59
N TYR A 150 13.60 5.68 -7.81
CA TYR A 150 14.60 6.35 -8.65
C TYR A 150 15.13 7.63 -7.99
N THR A 151 14.22 8.43 -7.42
CA THR A 151 14.59 9.62 -6.65
C THR A 151 15.50 9.25 -5.48
N ALA A 152 15.14 8.24 -4.67
CA ALA A 152 15.97 7.79 -3.56
C ALA A 152 17.34 7.26 -4.01
N TYR A 153 17.38 6.53 -5.11
CA TYR A 153 18.61 6.03 -5.72
C TYR A 153 19.54 7.17 -6.13
N ILE A 154 19.06 8.17 -6.86
CA ILE A 154 19.86 9.33 -7.29
C ILE A 154 20.39 10.12 -6.09
N LEU A 155 19.54 10.36 -5.09
CA LEU A 155 19.95 11.05 -3.88
C LEU A 155 21.06 10.28 -3.15
N LYS A 156 20.92 8.96 -3.00
CA LYS A 156 21.91 8.10 -2.35
C LYS A 156 23.24 8.10 -3.11
N GLN A 157 23.21 7.96 -4.44
CA GLN A 157 24.40 7.99 -5.28
C GLN A 157 25.18 9.31 -5.16
N ASN A 158 24.51 10.41 -4.83
CA ASN A 158 25.13 11.74 -4.71
C ASN A 158 25.35 12.18 -3.25
N GLY A 159 25.14 11.29 -2.27
CA GLY A 159 25.31 11.61 -0.85
C GLY A 159 24.30 12.63 -0.31
N LEU A 160 23.12 12.73 -0.93
CA LEU A 160 22.05 13.67 -0.58
C LEU A 160 20.96 12.98 0.23
N THR A 161 20.35 13.71 1.17
CA THR A 161 19.19 13.24 1.93
C THR A 161 17.88 13.71 1.30
N PRO A 162 16.79 12.92 1.30
CA PRO A 162 15.49 13.36 0.81
C PRO A 162 14.92 14.53 1.62
N LYS A 163 14.76 15.68 0.98
CA LYS A 163 14.24 16.90 1.61
C LYS A 163 13.43 17.73 0.63
N ARG A 164 12.16 17.93 0.98
CA ARG A 164 11.20 18.75 0.24
C ARG A 164 11.81 20.14 -0.03
N TYR A 165 11.57 20.68 -1.24
CA TYR A 165 11.97 22.02 -1.69
C TYR A 165 13.48 22.25 -1.87
N THR A 166 14.32 21.26 -1.58
CA THR A 166 15.78 21.42 -1.64
C THR A 166 16.43 20.32 -2.47
N THR A 167 16.23 19.06 -2.10
CA THR A 167 16.76 17.92 -2.85
C THR A 167 15.69 17.15 -3.62
N VAL A 168 14.40 17.38 -3.30
CA VAL A 168 13.25 16.85 -4.05
C VAL A 168 12.24 17.95 -4.31
N LEU A 169 12.02 18.25 -5.58
CA LEU A 169 11.14 19.31 -6.08
C LEU A 169 10.23 18.78 -7.18
N SER A 170 9.03 19.33 -7.33
CA SER A 170 8.29 19.27 -8.60
C SER A 170 8.74 20.39 -9.54
N HIS A 171 8.39 20.31 -10.81
CA HIS A 171 8.56 21.43 -11.73
C HIS A 171 7.79 22.67 -11.24
N HIS A 172 6.61 22.49 -10.65
CA HIS A 172 5.86 23.58 -10.02
C HIS A 172 6.62 24.27 -8.87
N ASP A 173 7.36 23.52 -8.05
CA ASP A 173 8.21 24.13 -7.03
C ASP A 173 9.34 24.95 -7.62
N VAL A 174 9.92 24.49 -8.72
CA VAL A 174 10.94 25.24 -9.46
C VAL A 174 10.36 26.56 -9.93
N SER A 175 9.19 26.56 -10.59
CA SER A 175 8.50 27.77 -11.02
C SER A 175 8.32 28.77 -9.87
N ASN A 176 7.84 28.30 -8.72
CA ASN A 176 7.51 29.17 -7.59
C ASN A 176 8.72 29.64 -6.77
N ARG A 177 9.82 28.89 -6.75
CA ARG A 177 10.94 29.13 -5.82
C ARG A 177 12.23 29.55 -6.49
N LEU A 178 12.45 29.10 -7.72
CA LEU A 178 13.69 29.34 -8.46
C LEU A 178 13.44 30.22 -9.69
N GLY A 179 12.24 30.15 -10.28
CA GLY A 179 11.90 30.84 -11.51
C GLY A 179 12.59 30.24 -12.74
N GLY A 180 12.47 30.92 -13.89
CA GLY A 180 13.02 30.47 -15.17
C GLY A 180 12.17 29.41 -15.90
N THR A 181 11.00 29.09 -15.36
CA THR A 181 9.94 28.24 -15.94
C THR A 181 8.61 28.61 -15.27
N ASN A 182 7.48 28.26 -15.88
CA ASN A 182 6.12 28.52 -15.39
C ASN A 182 5.24 27.26 -15.33
N HIS A 183 5.85 26.10 -15.49
CA HIS A 183 5.18 24.81 -15.49
C HIS A 183 4.66 24.42 -14.09
N THR A 184 3.63 23.57 -14.05
CA THR A 184 2.93 23.19 -12.81
C THR A 184 2.86 21.68 -12.56
N ASP A 185 3.51 20.87 -13.40
CA ASP A 185 3.60 19.42 -13.22
C ASP A 185 4.39 19.03 -11.94
N PRO A 186 4.04 17.88 -11.31
CA PRO A 186 3.03 16.90 -11.70
C PRO A 186 1.66 17.11 -11.01
N ASP A 187 1.38 18.31 -10.50
CA ASP A 187 0.26 18.55 -9.57
C ASP A 187 -1.11 18.14 -10.14
N GLY A 188 -1.38 18.52 -11.39
CA GLY A 188 -2.64 18.21 -12.07
C GLY A 188 -2.84 16.71 -12.28
N TYR A 189 -1.80 16.05 -12.80
CA TYR A 189 -1.78 14.60 -13.05
C TYR A 189 -2.02 13.80 -11.76
N TRP A 190 -1.25 14.10 -10.71
CA TRP A 190 -1.41 13.42 -9.42
C TRP A 190 -2.77 13.68 -8.78
N LYS A 191 -3.26 14.92 -8.82
CA LYS A 191 -4.60 15.24 -8.30
C LYS A 191 -5.69 14.43 -9.01
N SER A 192 -5.64 14.36 -10.34
CA SER A 192 -6.61 13.63 -11.15
C SER A 192 -6.59 12.13 -10.83
N ASN A 193 -5.41 11.50 -10.84
CA ASN A 193 -5.27 10.06 -10.63
C ASN A 193 -5.50 9.64 -9.18
N ALA A 194 -5.05 10.43 -8.20
CA ALA A 194 -5.32 10.17 -6.80
C ALA A 194 -6.83 10.23 -6.49
N SER A 195 -7.52 11.23 -7.04
CA SER A 195 -8.97 11.36 -6.89
C SER A 195 -9.68 10.17 -7.56
N THR A 196 -9.38 9.92 -8.84
CA THR A 196 -10.05 8.91 -9.65
C THR A 196 -9.85 7.49 -9.12
N TYR A 197 -8.61 7.12 -8.75
CA TYR A 197 -8.28 5.74 -8.41
C TYR A 197 -8.34 5.45 -6.91
N PHE A 198 -8.16 6.47 -6.06
CA PHE A 198 -8.03 6.30 -4.62
C PHE A 198 -9.03 7.13 -3.81
N GLY A 199 -9.77 8.07 -4.42
CA GLY A 199 -10.69 8.95 -3.70
C GLY A 199 -9.97 9.84 -2.68
N THR A 200 -8.72 10.24 -2.98
CA THR A 200 -7.88 11.04 -2.11
C THR A 200 -7.07 12.06 -2.92
N THR A 201 -6.20 12.82 -2.26
CA THR A 201 -5.21 13.68 -2.91
C THR A 201 -3.82 13.05 -2.84
N TYR A 202 -2.90 13.48 -3.71
CA TYR A 202 -1.50 13.10 -3.63
C TYR A 202 -0.65 14.31 -3.98
N THR A 203 0.32 14.62 -3.13
CA THR A 203 1.14 15.84 -3.18
C THR A 203 2.62 15.50 -3.13
N MET A 204 3.48 16.48 -3.42
CA MET A 204 4.93 16.32 -3.23
C MET A 204 5.32 15.97 -1.78
N THR A 205 4.52 16.32 -0.78
CA THR A 205 4.76 15.91 0.61
C THR A 205 4.54 14.40 0.78
N ASP A 206 3.48 13.86 0.17
CA ASP A 206 3.20 12.42 0.16
C ASP A 206 4.29 11.67 -0.62
N PHE A 207 4.71 12.21 -1.76
CA PHE A 207 5.78 11.65 -2.57
C PHE A 207 7.12 11.62 -1.79
N VAL A 208 7.51 12.72 -1.14
CA VAL A 208 8.74 12.76 -0.32
C VAL A 208 8.67 11.76 0.85
N SER A 209 7.49 11.50 1.42
CA SER A 209 7.32 10.42 2.41
C SER A 209 7.62 9.03 1.81
N LEU A 210 7.17 8.79 0.57
CA LEU A 210 7.48 7.55 -0.15
C LEU A 210 8.97 7.46 -0.51
N VAL A 211 9.60 8.57 -0.94
CA VAL A 211 11.05 8.64 -1.20
C VAL A 211 11.84 8.32 0.07
N ASN A 212 11.47 8.88 1.22
CA ASN A 212 12.11 8.57 2.50
C ASN A 212 12.03 7.07 2.83
N THR A 213 10.88 6.45 2.55
CA THR A 213 10.69 5.00 2.74
C THR A 213 11.65 4.19 1.84
N GLN A 214 11.80 4.57 0.57
CA GLN A 214 12.73 3.89 -0.35
C GLN A 214 14.19 4.14 0.01
N TYR A 215 14.54 5.37 0.41
CA TYR A 215 15.88 5.76 0.81
C TYR A 215 16.35 4.98 2.06
N ALA A 216 15.45 4.76 3.02
CA ALA A 216 15.72 3.93 4.19
C ALA A 216 15.96 2.45 3.80
N LYS A 217 15.18 1.89 2.88
CA LYS A 217 15.37 0.51 2.37
C LYS A 217 16.72 0.34 1.68
N LEU A 218 17.14 1.32 0.87
CA LEU A 218 18.46 1.34 0.25
C LEU A 218 19.60 1.40 1.27
N SER A 219 19.35 1.97 2.46
CA SER A 219 20.35 2.06 3.54
C SER A 219 20.45 0.80 4.40
N GLY A 220 19.41 -0.04 4.42
CA GLY A 220 19.40 -1.35 5.11
C GLY A 220 20.00 -2.50 4.30
N SER A 221 20.27 -2.28 3.01
CA SER A 221 20.96 -3.23 2.13
C SER A 221 22.43 -2.82 2.03
N SER A 222 23.28 -3.36 2.90
CA SER A 222 24.73 -3.22 2.74
C SER A 222 25.18 -4.08 1.55
N THR A 223 25.31 -3.44 0.39
CA THR A 223 26.06 -3.99 -0.75
C THR A 223 26.94 -2.89 -1.32
N SER A 224 28.25 -3.18 -1.22
CA SER A 224 29.45 -2.62 -1.83
C SER A 224 29.32 -1.31 -2.61
N THR A 225 30.15 -0.36 -2.20
CA THR A 225 30.70 0.70 -3.05
C THR A 225 31.32 0.09 -4.30
N ASP A 226 30.75 0.36 -5.47
CA ASP A 226 31.49 0.34 -6.73
C ASP A 226 31.32 1.70 -7.41
N ASP A 227 32.47 2.33 -7.67
CA ASP A 227 32.64 3.60 -8.36
C ASP A 227 32.25 3.45 -9.85
N PRO A 228 31.73 4.49 -10.52
CA PRO A 228 31.06 4.37 -11.80
C PRO A 228 32.07 4.44 -12.94
N ALA A 229 32.62 3.28 -13.29
CA ALA A 229 33.31 3.07 -14.56
C ALA A 229 32.31 2.59 -15.64
N ASP A 230 32.39 3.33 -16.73
CA ASP A 230 31.79 3.20 -18.04
C ASP A 230 31.68 1.75 -18.56
N ASN A 231 30.63 1.53 -19.36
CA ASN A 231 30.29 0.33 -20.15
C ASN A 231 29.78 -0.91 -19.41
N ASN A 232 28.45 -1.10 -19.45
CA ASN A 232 27.89 -2.45 -19.44
C ASN A 232 26.74 -2.58 -20.45
N THR A 233 27.10 -3.14 -21.61
CA THR A 233 26.18 -3.85 -22.51
C THR A 233 25.72 -5.14 -21.82
N ASP A 234 24.65 -5.07 -21.03
CA ASP A 234 23.88 -6.25 -20.66
C ASP A 234 22.74 -6.44 -21.66
N THR A 235 23.06 -7.14 -22.75
CA THR A 235 22.10 -7.62 -23.74
C THR A 235 21.51 -8.94 -23.26
N SER A 236 20.61 -8.85 -22.28
CA SER A 236 19.68 -9.95 -21.97
C SER A 236 18.32 -9.64 -22.58
N THR A 237 18.14 -10.09 -23.81
CA THR A 237 16.84 -10.21 -24.48
C THR A 237 16.04 -11.35 -23.86
N ASP A 238 15.48 -11.12 -22.68
CA ASP A 238 14.19 -11.68 -22.29
C ASP A 238 13.79 -11.12 -20.92
N HIS A 239 12.84 -10.19 -20.91
CA HIS A 239 12.18 -9.76 -19.70
C HIS A 239 10.82 -10.46 -19.62
N THR A 240 10.83 -11.69 -19.10
CA THR A 240 9.60 -12.20 -18.48
C THR A 240 9.25 -11.27 -17.33
N THR A 241 8.08 -10.63 -17.42
CA THR A 241 7.45 -9.94 -16.30
C THR A 241 7.43 -10.92 -15.12
N PRO A 242 8.08 -10.64 -13.97
CA PRO A 242 7.91 -11.50 -12.81
C PRO A 242 6.45 -11.40 -12.40
N THR A 243 5.66 -12.41 -12.74
CA THR A 243 4.29 -12.50 -12.29
C THR A 243 4.35 -12.59 -10.77
N THR A 244 4.00 -11.49 -10.09
CA THR A 244 3.82 -11.47 -8.62
C THR A 244 3.09 -12.74 -8.21
N LYS A 245 3.69 -13.55 -7.30
CA LYS A 245 3.08 -14.79 -6.83
C LYS A 245 1.70 -14.43 -6.27
N LYS A 246 0.66 -14.73 -7.05
CA LYS A 246 -0.71 -14.39 -6.73
C LYS A 246 -1.10 -15.24 -5.53
N THR A 247 -1.17 -14.62 -4.36
CA THR A 247 -1.55 -15.32 -3.13
C THR A 247 -2.97 -14.94 -2.78
N VAL A 248 -3.74 -15.94 -2.33
CA VAL A 248 -5.05 -15.71 -1.74
C VAL A 248 -5.07 -16.37 -0.38
N THR A 249 -5.32 -15.58 0.65
CA THR A 249 -5.57 -16.10 1.99
C THR A 249 -7.06 -16.34 2.16
N TYR A 250 -7.45 -17.59 2.32
CA TYR A 250 -8.85 -17.97 2.55
C TYR A 250 -9.16 -17.99 4.04
N ASN A 251 -10.27 -17.35 4.40
CA ASN A 251 -10.83 -17.34 5.74
C ASN A 251 -12.25 -17.89 5.62
N HIS A 252 -12.59 -18.90 6.42
CA HIS A 252 -13.88 -19.57 6.34
C HIS A 252 -14.78 -19.15 7.50
N GLY A 253 -16.03 -18.84 7.17
CA GLY A 253 -17.09 -18.62 8.14
C GLY A 253 -17.86 -19.90 8.44
N SER A 254 -18.84 -19.82 9.34
CA SER A 254 -19.66 -20.95 9.80
C SER A 254 -20.78 -21.35 8.83
N ASN A 255 -20.71 -20.95 7.55
CA ASN A 255 -21.74 -21.12 6.51
C ASN A 255 -23.13 -20.49 6.77
N ASN A 256 -23.33 -19.86 7.93
CA ASN A 256 -24.61 -19.25 8.33
C ASN A 256 -24.65 -17.73 8.11
N GLU A 257 -23.60 -17.15 7.55
CA GLU A 257 -23.51 -15.71 7.39
C GLU A 257 -24.23 -15.23 6.13
N THR A 258 -24.82 -14.04 6.20
CA THR A 258 -25.60 -13.48 5.11
C THR A 258 -25.22 -12.04 4.81
N ALA A 259 -25.28 -11.68 3.53
CA ALA A 259 -25.16 -10.32 3.02
C ALA A 259 -26.24 -10.08 1.96
N THR A 260 -26.42 -8.82 1.53
CA THR A 260 -27.28 -8.49 0.38
C THR A 260 -26.43 -8.03 -0.80
N LEU A 261 -26.90 -8.29 -2.02
CA LEU A 261 -26.26 -7.75 -3.21
C LEU A 261 -26.47 -6.23 -3.28
N ALA A 262 -25.38 -5.50 -3.48
CA ALA A 262 -25.40 -4.04 -3.59
C ALA A 262 -26.17 -3.58 -4.84
N ASN A 263 -26.69 -2.35 -4.83
CA ASN A 263 -27.47 -1.82 -5.96
C ASN A 263 -26.71 -1.77 -7.28
N ASN A 264 -25.38 -1.69 -7.22
CA ASN A 264 -24.45 -1.65 -8.34
C ASN A 264 -23.64 -2.95 -8.48
N TYR A 265 -24.19 -4.08 -8.02
CA TYR A 265 -23.51 -5.38 -8.04
C TYR A 265 -23.01 -5.80 -9.43
N THR A 266 -23.70 -5.35 -10.49
CA THR A 266 -23.37 -5.62 -11.89
C THR A 266 -22.14 -4.86 -12.41
N ASN A 267 -21.64 -3.83 -11.69
CA ASN A 267 -20.37 -3.17 -12.00
C ASN A 267 -19.16 -4.12 -11.83
N TRP A 268 -19.39 -5.23 -11.13
CA TRP A 268 -18.41 -6.30 -10.93
C TRP A 268 -18.96 -7.59 -11.52
N THR A 269 -18.08 -8.56 -11.78
CA THR A 269 -18.50 -9.85 -12.31
C THR A 269 -18.40 -10.95 -11.26
N VAL A 270 -19.24 -11.96 -11.41
CA VAL A 270 -19.22 -13.25 -10.71
C VAL A 270 -18.32 -14.28 -11.40
N TYR A 271 -17.57 -15.03 -10.61
CA TYR A 271 -16.56 -16.01 -11.05
C TYR A 271 -16.79 -17.36 -10.36
N ASN A 272 -16.24 -18.44 -10.92
CA ASN A 272 -16.19 -19.75 -10.26
C ASN A 272 -15.17 -19.79 -9.11
N HIS A 273 -14.15 -18.93 -9.18
CA HIS A 273 -13.05 -18.81 -8.22
C HIS A 273 -12.55 -17.36 -8.14
N VAL A 274 -11.73 -17.03 -7.15
CA VAL A 274 -11.17 -15.67 -7.00
C VAL A 274 -10.43 -15.26 -8.28
N LYS A 275 -10.85 -14.17 -8.94
CA LYS A 275 -10.33 -13.77 -10.26
C LYS A 275 -8.80 -13.71 -10.28
N GLY A 276 -8.24 -14.25 -11.35
CA GLY A 276 -6.81 -14.23 -11.61
C GLY A 276 -6.01 -15.31 -10.86
N THR A 277 -6.66 -16.18 -10.09
CA THR A 277 -6.05 -17.42 -9.57
C THR A 277 -6.16 -18.56 -10.58
N SER A 278 -5.42 -19.65 -10.37
CA SER A 278 -5.48 -20.83 -11.24
C SER A 278 -6.91 -21.39 -11.30
N GLY A 279 -7.39 -21.73 -12.50
CA GLY A 279 -8.73 -22.25 -12.74
C GLY A 279 -9.88 -21.23 -12.60
N ALA A 280 -9.59 -19.95 -12.34
CA ALA A 280 -10.62 -18.92 -12.26
C ALA A 280 -11.09 -18.47 -13.66
N TYR A 281 -12.38 -18.61 -13.94
CA TYR A 281 -13.04 -18.11 -15.14
C TYR A 281 -14.28 -17.26 -14.81
N LYS A 282 -14.59 -16.33 -15.72
CA LYS A 282 -15.73 -15.42 -15.64
C LYS A 282 -17.01 -16.20 -15.89
N ILE A 283 -17.96 -16.16 -14.96
CA ILE A 283 -19.31 -16.71 -15.17
C ILE A 283 -20.23 -15.63 -15.75
N GLY A 284 -20.22 -14.43 -15.16
CA GLY A 284 -21.11 -13.33 -15.58
C GLY A 284 -22.50 -13.44 -14.98
N TRP A 285 -23.10 -12.30 -14.62
CA TRP A 285 -24.43 -12.26 -14.00
C TRP A 285 -25.54 -12.74 -14.93
N GLY A 286 -25.41 -12.51 -16.25
CA GLY A 286 -26.40 -12.94 -17.24
C GLY A 286 -26.60 -14.47 -17.30
N ARG A 287 -25.64 -15.26 -16.82
CA ARG A 287 -25.76 -16.73 -16.72
C ARG A 287 -26.46 -17.21 -15.44
N LEU A 288 -26.78 -16.31 -14.51
CA LEU A 288 -27.29 -16.68 -13.18
C LEU A 288 -28.81 -16.48 -13.00
N SER A 289 -29.56 -16.13 -14.06
CA SER A 289 -31.04 -15.97 -14.13
C SER A 289 -31.69 -14.96 -13.16
N ALA A 290 -32.50 -14.05 -13.70
CA ALA A 290 -33.26 -12.96 -13.03
C ALA A 290 -32.44 -11.88 -12.28
N ASP A 291 -33.04 -10.70 -12.09
CA ASP A 291 -32.43 -9.59 -11.36
C ASP A 291 -32.29 -9.96 -9.86
N HIS A 292 -31.08 -9.83 -9.34
CA HIS A 292 -30.74 -10.14 -7.96
C HIS A 292 -30.43 -8.89 -7.12
N LYS A 293 -30.82 -7.71 -7.58
CA LYS A 293 -30.60 -6.47 -6.83
C LYS A 293 -31.20 -6.57 -5.43
N GLY A 294 -30.38 -6.33 -4.40
CA GLY A 294 -30.81 -6.45 -3.00
C GLY A 294 -31.04 -7.87 -2.51
N ALA A 295 -30.86 -8.90 -3.34
CA ALA A 295 -31.10 -10.28 -2.94
C ALA A 295 -30.17 -10.71 -1.80
N LYS A 296 -30.73 -11.43 -0.84
CA LYS A 296 -29.97 -12.05 0.25
C LYS A 296 -29.15 -13.21 -0.30
N VAL A 297 -27.87 -13.23 0.03
CA VAL A 297 -26.95 -14.32 -0.28
C VAL A 297 -26.32 -14.86 1.00
N TYR A 298 -25.94 -16.13 0.95
CA TYR A 298 -25.20 -16.81 2.02
C TYR A 298 -23.72 -16.78 1.71
N VAL A 299 -22.91 -16.42 2.70
CA VAL A 299 -21.46 -16.27 2.56
C VAL A 299 -20.75 -17.28 3.47
N ASP A 300 -19.81 -18.02 2.91
CA ASP A 300 -19.05 -19.04 3.64
C ASP A 300 -17.53 -18.88 3.60
N SER A 301 -17.02 -18.03 2.71
CA SER A 301 -15.57 -17.82 2.60
C SER A 301 -15.23 -16.40 2.17
N ARG A 302 -14.12 -15.90 2.71
CA ARG A 302 -13.49 -14.62 2.41
C ARG A 302 -12.07 -14.88 1.92
N GLY A 303 -11.82 -14.57 0.65
CA GLY A 303 -10.49 -14.62 0.03
C GLY A 303 -9.86 -13.24 0.02
N VAL A 304 -8.71 -13.07 0.66
CA VAL A 304 -7.92 -11.83 0.58
C VAL A 304 -6.81 -12.06 -0.43
N LYS A 305 -6.95 -11.46 -1.63
CA LYS A 305 -6.00 -11.63 -2.73
C LYS A 305 -4.95 -10.52 -2.75
N LYS A 306 -3.69 -10.92 -2.89
CA LYS A 306 -2.52 -10.07 -3.13
C LYS A 306 -1.87 -10.45 -4.47
N GLY A 307 -1.30 -9.46 -5.17
CA GLY A 307 -0.68 -9.62 -6.48
C GLY A 307 -1.71 -9.57 -7.63
N GLY A 308 -1.41 -8.78 -8.67
CA GLY A 308 -2.36 -8.46 -9.75
C GLY A 308 -3.63 -7.77 -9.24
N TRP A 309 -4.80 -8.12 -9.81
CA TRP A 309 -6.10 -7.58 -9.35
C TRP A 309 -6.40 -8.03 -7.91
N SER A 310 -6.07 -7.16 -6.96
CA SER A 310 -6.04 -7.44 -5.53
C SER A 310 -7.30 -6.93 -4.83
N GLY A 311 -7.57 -7.47 -3.65
CA GLY A 311 -8.69 -7.06 -2.81
C GLY A 311 -9.43 -8.24 -2.18
N THR A 312 -10.52 -7.92 -1.50
CA THR A 312 -11.33 -8.91 -0.77
C THR A 312 -12.41 -9.49 -1.67
N TRP A 313 -12.53 -10.80 -1.61
CA TRP A 313 -13.50 -11.59 -2.34
C TRP A 313 -14.31 -12.42 -1.37
N TYR A 314 -15.56 -12.68 -1.73
CA TYR A 314 -16.43 -13.54 -0.96
C TYR A 314 -17.00 -14.65 -1.81
N ARG A 315 -17.12 -15.83 -1.21
CA ARG A 315 -17.82 -16.96 -1.81
C ARG A 315 -19.28 -16.91 -1.37
N ILE A 316 -20.17 -16.82 -2.34
CA ILE A 316 -21.60 -16.62 -2.16
C ILE A 316 -22.41 -17.79 -2.70
N ARG A 317 -23.62 -17.93 -2.16
CA ARG A 317 -24.65 -18.89 -2.56
C ARG A 317 -26.02 -18.21 -2.46
N PHE A 318 -26.92 -18.49 -3.39
CA PHE A 318 -28.26 -17.87 -3.42
C PHE A 318 -29.27 -18.51 -2.46
N SER A 319 -28.96 -19.70 -1.93
CA SER A 319 -29.75 -20.33 -0.88
C SER A 319 -28.84 -21.01 0.15
N LYS A 320 -29.37 -21.22 1.38
CA LYS A 320 -28.61 -21.74 2.52
C LYS A 320 -27.97 -23.10 2.25
N ASN A 321 -28.60 -23.91 1.41
CA ASN A 321 -28.19 -25.29 1.11
C ASN A 321 -27.75 -25.47 -0.35
N ALA A 322 -27.64 -24.40 -1.13
CA ALA A 322 -27.12 -24.49 -2.50
C ALA A 322 -25.71 -25.09 -2.50
N THR A 323 -25.49 -26.04 -3.39
CA THR A 323 -24.19 -26.68 -3.63
C THR A 323 -23.31 -25.82 -4.51
N THR A 324 -23.91 -25.13 -5.49
CA THR A 324 -23.21 -24.21 -6.38
C THR A 324 -22.75 -22.96 -5.63
N LYS A 325 -21.48 -22.61 -5.82
CA LYS A 325 -20.78 -21.53 -5.14
C LYS A 325 -20.16 -20.60 -6.15
N TYR A 326 -20.19 -19.31 -5.83
CA TYR A 326 -19.66 -18.28 -6.71
C TYR A 326 -18.74 -17.33 -5.96
N TRP A 327 -17.75 -16.77 -6.62
CA TRP A 327 -16.87 -15.75 -6.06
C TRP A 327 -17.20 -14.37 -6.62
N VAL A 328 -17.39 -13.42 -5.73
CA VAL A 328 -17.68 -12.01 -6.06
C VAL A 328 -16.75 -11.08 -5.30
N TYR A 329 -16.48 -9.92 -5.89
CA TYR A 329 -15.68 -8.89 -5.23
C TYR A 329 -16.43 -8.28 -4.05
N SER A 330 -15.72 -7.79 -3.04
CA SER A 330 -16.33 -7.22 -1.82
C SER A 330 -17.38 -6.14 -2.10
N LYS A 331 -17.18 -5.31 -3.12
CA LYS A 331 -18.12 -4.24 -3.50
C LYS A 331 -19.46 -4.73 -4.06
N VAL A 332 -19.59 -6.03 -4.34
CA VAL A 332 -20.86 -6.66 -4.72
C VAL A 332 -21.79 -6.84 -3.51
N LEU A 333 -21.24 -6.84 -2.29
CA LEU A 333 -21.97 -7.21 -1.09
C LEU A 333 -22.09 -6.06 -0.10
N ASN A 334 -23.29 -5.90 0.45
CA ASN A 334 -23.57 -5.13 1.64
C ASN A 334 -23.71 -6.08 2.82
N PHE A 335 -22.68 -6.11 3.67
CA PHE A 335 -22.77 -6.80 4.97
C PHE A 335 -23.51 -5.90 5.98
N PRO A 336 -24.18 -6.50 6.99
CA PRO A 336 -24.60 -5.77 8.17
C PRO A 336 -23.48 -4.91 8.74
N LYS A 337 -23.75 -3.61 8.93
CA LYS A 337 -22.78 -2.68 9.52
C LYS A 337 -22.61 -3.02 11.00
N VAL A 338 -21.35 -3.24 11.40
CA VAL A 338 -20.94 -3.36 12.80
C VAL A 338 -20.05 -2.18 13.13
N THR A 339 -20.46 -1.37 14.09
CA THR A 339 -19.66 -0.26 14.61
C THR A 339 -18.92 -0.75 15.85
N TYR A 340 -17.61 -0.53 15.90
CA TYR A 340 -16.78 -0.95 17.03
C TYR A 340 -16.37 0.27 17.85
N SER A 341 -16.37 0.12 19.17
CA SER A 341 -15.87 1.11 20.12
C SER A 341 -14.99 0.45 21.16
N ASP A 342 -14.15 1.25 21.81
CA ASP A 342 -13.48 0.83 23.03
C ASP A 342 -14.51 0.54 24.12
N ALA A 343 -14.19 -0.45 24.94
CA ALA A 343 -14.91 -0.78 26.15
C ALA A 343 -13.88 -1.28 27.17
N SER A 344 -14.21 -1.23 28.44
CA SER A 344 -13.36 -1.76 29.50
C SER A 344 -14.24 -2.29 30.63
N GLY A 345 -13.71 -3.22 31.41
CA GLY A 345 -14.40 -3.77 32.57
C GLY A 345 -14.25 -5.28 32.68
N THR A 346 -14.85 -5.82 33.74
CA THR A 346 -14.89 -7.25 34.01
C THR A 346 -16.34 -7.68 34.10
N MET A 347 -16.69 -8.76 33.40
CA MET A 347 -18.02 -9.37 33.43
C MET A 347 -17.91 -10.86 33.76
N THR A 348 -19.04 -11.52 34.00
CA THR A 348 -19.10 -12.97 34.22
C THR A 348 -19.80 -13.65 33.04
N LEU A 349 -19.33 -14.82 32.60
CA LEU A 349 -20.02 -15.59 31.56
C LEU A 349 -21.43 -15.99 32.03
N ASN A 350 -22.41 -15.88 31.13
CA ASN A 350 -23.75 -16.40 31.37
C ASN A 350 -23.81 -17.87 30.93
N ASN A 351 -23.81 -18.78 31.91
CA ASN A 351 -23.88 -20.22 31.68
C ASN A 351 -25.32 -20.79 31.65
N SER A 352 -26.35 -19.95 31.87
CA SER A 352 -27.76 -20.40 31.87
C SER A 352 -28.21 -20.92 30.50
N GLN A 353 -27.59 -20.45 29.42
CA GLN A 353 -27.69 -21.04 28.09
C GLN A 353 -26.30 -21.22 27.48
N ASN A 354 -26.20 -22.10 26.49
CA ASN A 354 -24.95 -22.38 25.80
C ASN A 354 -24.66 -21.37 24.68
N TYR A 355 -24.26 -20.16 25.06
CA TYR A 355 -24.01 -19.08 24.10
C TYR A 355 -22.71 -19.33 23.32
N ALA A 356 -22.80 -19.30 21.99
CA ALA A 356 -21.64 -19.40 21.12
C ALA A 356 -20.72 -18.17 21.23
N MET A 357 -19.42 -18.42 21.24
CA MET A 357 -18.34 -17.45 21.26
C MET A 357 -17.59 -17.53 19.93
N TYR A 358 -17.33 -16.38 19.32
CA TYR A 358 -16.85 -16.29 17.95
C TYR A 358 -15.49 -15.60 17.87
N ASN A 359 -14.74 -15.84 16.80
CA ASN A 359 -13.52 -15.07 16.52
C ASN A 359 -13.80 -13.64 16.00
N HIS A 360 -14.98 -13.39 15.46
CA HIS A 360 -15.46 -12.08 14.97
C HIS A 360 -16.97 -11.94 15.23
N VAL A 361 -17.50 -10.72 15.19
CA VAL A 361 -18.96 -10.50 15.22
C VAL A 361 -19.61 -11.19 14.02
N LEU A 362 -20.67 -11.96 14.28
CA LEU A 362 -21.42 -12.71 13.27
C LEU A 362 -22.06 -11.80 12.21
N ASN A 363 -21.94 -12.17 10.93
CA ASN A 363 -22.31 -11.37 9.75
C ASN A 363 -21.51 -10.07 9.59
N SER A 364 -20.29 -10.00 10.13
CA SER A 364 -19.35 -8.94 9.78
C SER A 364 -18.61 -9.26 8.47
N THR A 365 -17.95 -8.27 7.90
CA THR A 365 -17.08 -8.44 6.72
C THR A 365 -15.90 -9.38 6.97
N TYR A 366 -15.57 -9.69 8.22
CA TYR A 366 -14.49 -10.62 8.54
C TYR A 366 -14.92 -12.08 8.43
N LEU A 367 -16.22 -12.38 8.37
CA LEU A 367 -16.77 -13.72 8.62
C LEU A 367 -16.43 -14.23 10.02
N SER A 368 -17.28 -15.08 10.57
CA SER A 368 -17.09 -15.63 11.91
C SER A 368 -17.19 -17.14 11.96
N LYS A 369 -16.36 -17.72 12.82
CA LYS A 369 -16.42 -19.11 13.27
C LYS A 369 -16.69 -19.14 14.75
N THR A 370 -17.56 -20.06 15.16
CA THR A 370 -17.67 -20.44 16.58
C THR A 370 -16.36 -21.08 16.99
N THR A 371 -15.76 -20.60 18.08
CA THR A 371 -14.48 -21.08 18.60
C THR A 371 -14.58 -21.63 20.03
N ALA A 372 -15.67 -21.35 20.72
CA ALA A 372 -16.01 -21.87 22.03
C ALA A 372 -17.50 -21.59 22.32
N HIS A 373 -18.00 -22.07 23.43
CA HIS A 373 -19.28 -21.69 24.02
C HIS A 373 -19.12 -21.36 25.50
N THR A 374 -20.10 -20.67 26.09
CA THR A 374 -20.06 -20.31 27.52
C THR A 374 -19.98 -21.53 28.42
N GLN A 375 -20.66 -22.64 28.10
CA GLN A 375 -20.64 -23.87 28.90
C GLN A 375 -19.36 -24.70 28.76
N ASP A 376 -18.42 -24.29 27.90
CA ASP A 376 -17.06 -24.86 27.88
C ASP A 376 -16.24 -24.41 29.11
N PHE A 377 -16.74 -23.43 29.87
CA PHE A 377 -16.10 -22.86 31.05
C PHE A 377 -17.00 -22.97 32.28
N SER A 378 -16.39 -23.11 33.47
CA SER A 378 -17.13 -23.22 34.74
C SER A 378 -18.02 -22.02 35.01
N THR A 379 -19.18 -22.26 35.63
CA THR A 379 -20.08 -21.20 36.10
C THR A 379 -19.34 -20.20 36.98
N GLY A 380 -19.59 -18.90 36.79
CA GLY A 380 -18.89 -17.84 37.53
C GLY A 380 -17.56 -17.41 36.92
N THR A 381 -17.17 -17.95 35.76
CA THR A 381 -15.95 -17.52 35.05
C THR A 381 -15.99 -16.03 34.72
N LYS A 382 -15.02 -15.28 35.28
CA LYS A 382 -14.83 -13.85 35.00
C LYS A 382 -14.04 -13.65 33.71
N VAL A 383 -14.41 -12.61 32.96
CA VAL A 383 -13.79 -12.24 31.69
C VAL A 383 -13.56 -10.75 31.63
N THR A 384 -12.45 -10.33 31.00
CA THR A 384 -12.17 -8.91 30.76
C THR A 384 -12.77 -8.48 29.43
N VAL A 385 -13.41 -7.33 29.40
CA VAL A 385 -13.96 -6.72 28.18
C VAL A 385 -12.99 -5.65 27.71
N ASN A 386 -12.72 -5.61 26.40
CA ASN A 386 -11.86 -4.57 25.83
C ASN A 386 -12.41 -3.89 24.57
N LYS A 387 -13.51 -4.38 23.98
CA LYS A 387 -14.21 -3.74 22.86
C LYS A 387 -15.70 -4.02 22.93
N GLN A 388 -16.49 -3.12 22.36
CA GLN A 388 -17.90 -3.33 22.07
C GLN A 388 -18.14 -3.25 20.56
N GLY A 389 -19.11 -4.01 20.07
CA GLY A 389 -19.56 -4.01 18.69
C GLY A 389 -21.08 -3.88 18.64
N ASN A 390 -21.59 -2.86 17.97
CA ASN A 390 -23.03 -2.64 17.78
C ASN A 390 -23.40 -2.98 16.34
N LYS A 391 -24.30 -3.96 16.16
CA LYS A 391 -24.73 -4.40 14.84
C LYS A 391 -26.04 -3.73 14.44
N ALA A 392 -25.97 -2.85 13.45
CA ALA A 392 -27.08 -2.00 13.07
C ALA A 392 -28.29 -2.76 12.54
N SER A 393 -28.10 -3.93 11.91
CA SER A 393 -29.18 -4.67 11.26
C SER A 393 -30.20 -5.27 12.23
N ASP A 394 -29.77 -5.64 13.43
CA ASP A 394 -30.60 -6.32 14.43
C ASP A 394 -30.53 -5.65 15.81
N GLY A 395 -29.86 -4.50 15.91
CA GLY A 395 -29.66 -3.75 17.16
C GLY A 395 -28.81 -4.47 18.20
N SER A 396 -28.19 -5.61 17.87
CA SER A 396 -27.50 -6.42 18.88
C SER A 396 -26.17 -5.80 19.32
N THR A 397 -25.95 -5.81 20.64
CA THR A 397 -24.67 -5.46 21.26
C THR A 397 -23.83 -6.71 21.45
N TRP A 398 -22.56 -6.61 21.07
CA TRP A 398 -21.54 -7.63 21.20
C TRP A 398 -20.36 -7.08 21.99
N TYR A 399 -19.68 -7.95 22.72
CA TYR A 399 -18.47 -7.62 23.45
C TYR A 399 -17.31 -8.49 22.99
N ARG A 400 -16.13 -7.87 22.87
CA ARG A 400 -14.88 -8.61 22.79
C ARG A 400 -14.38 -8.84 24.21
N ILE A 401 -14.39 -10.10 24.59
CA ILE A 401 -13.90 -10.57 25.88
C ILE A 401 -12.54 -11.24 25.73
N VAL A 402 -11.72 -11.15 26.76
CA VAL A 402 -10.43 -11.84 26.89
C VAL A 402 -10.53 -12.81 28.05
N LEU A 403 -10.28 -14.09 27.75
CA LEU A 403 -10.28 -15.20 28.70
C LEU A 403 -9.10 -16.10 28.38
N ASN A 404 -8.25 -16.37 29.38
CA ASN A 404 -7.04 -17.21 29.21
C ASN A 404 -6.16 -16.75 28.02
N ASN A 405 -5.92 -15.44 27.93
CA ASN A 405 -5.18 -14.77 26.86
C ASN A 405 -5.75 -14.98 25.44
N LYS A 406 -6.97 -15.48 25.30
CA LYS A 406 -7.68 -15.63 24.03
C LYS A 406 -8.84 -14.64 23.97
N ALA A 407 -9.03 -14.04 22.78
CA ALA A 407 -10.09 -13.09 22.53
C ALA A 407 -11.30 -13.76 21.86
N TYR A 408 -12.49 -13.43 22.32
CA TYR A 408 -13.76 -13.91 21.79
C TYR A 408 -14.74 -12.77 21.61
N TRP A 409 -15.59 -12.85 20.60
CA TRP A 409 -16.79 -12.03 20.44
C TRP A 409 -18.01 -12.81 20.89
N ILE A 410 -18.82 -12.21 21.75
CA ILE A 410 -20.05 -12.81 22.29
C ILE A 410 -21.16 -11.76 22.33
N LYS A 411 -22.42 -12.17 22.14
CA LYS A 411 -23.58 -11.28 22.35
C LYS A 411 -23.66 -10.88 23.81
N ALA A 412 -24.16 -9.67 24.08
CA ALA A 412 -24.35 -9.17 25.45
C ALA A 412 -25.11 -10.14 26.36
N ALA A 413 -26.14 -10.83 25.86
CA ALA A 413 -26.90 -11.83 26.63
C ALA A 413 -26.07 -13.03 27.14
N GLY A 414 -24.91 -13.28 26.52
CA GLY A 414 -23.96 -14.30 26.97
C GLY A 414 -23.09 -13.86 28.14
N LEU A 415 -23.31 -12.66 28.67
CA LEU A 415 -22.58 -12.08 29.79
C LEU A 415 -23.58 -11.57 30.82
N ASN A 416 -23.23 -11.74 32.09
CA ASN A 416 -23.92 -11.10 33.20
C ASN A 416 -23.12 -9.83 33.56
N THR A 417 -23.80 -8.69 33.61
CA THR A 417 -23.25 -7.50 34.27
C THR A 417 -23.07 -7.88 35.73
N ASN A 418 -21.87 -7.69 36.28
CA ASN A 418 -21.69 -7.86 37.72
C ASN A 418 -22.68 -6.90 38.41
N ALA A 419 -23.57 -7.45 39.24
CA ALA A 419 -24.32 -6.68 40.22
C ALA A 419 -23.35 -6.03 41.21
#